data_AF-A0A0A2SSG2-F1
#
_entry.id   AF-A0A0A2SSG2-F1
#
_cell.length_a   1.000
_cell.length_b   1.000
_cell.length_c   1.000
_cell.angle_alpha   90.00
_cell.angle_beta   90.00
_cell.angle_gamma   90.00
#
_symmetry.space_group_name_H-M   'P 1'
#
loop_
_entity.id
_entity.type
_entity.pdbx_description
1 polymer ?
#
loop_
_entity_poly.entity_id
_entity_poly.type
_entity_poly.pdbx_seq_one_letter_code
_entity_poly.pdbx_strand_id
1 'polypeptide(L)'
;MTFVLREFEDLKKHFNDTVDIILQREDKKKIEELPSPRKEEIQFLQSVLTKLEDRLSQHQPQPKSLKPYATVFYGAMLLICRDIENKLGYMERKENSLLYTRLMDGMGITDSNLPLPNQYIIFYKELNKLLSFIYVDNDSRKGLKQEHFLQKLSLKELSDFVKLSFLQEERAEKNALAKLTADGKSKIDANTFQVVKTIDASILEPFKSWPEMKEALHKLILEEFSDKNVANFSKLEKKNQDRAAQLQFLHTLAEQLDNIPEQNLASLEKIAILAGAMYIVRGQIAIEYSKAPLSNNELSGSIIHTGLTKILHANAESYEDIEVFITAANRFIRHMTIERPESSNRSITKEAIREKHLFSEITGFNLSSVLPLIQEMIKTCRSEALDACVIKRHEELEALKPKSQKSSITGTISGYVGNWWGSKKPTSATSEHEEDEEAQKSSVPSV
;
A
#
# COMPACT_ATOMS: atom_id res chain seq x y z
N MET A 1 -8.79 -27.87 -12.91
CA MET A 1 -10.10 -27.40 -12.43
C MET A 1 -9.96 -25.95 -12.00
N THR A 2 -10.94 -25.10 -12.26
CA THR A 2 -10.92 -23.68 -11.86
C THR A 2 -11.65 -23.51 -10.53
N PHE A 3 -11.06 -22.77 -9.59
CA PHE A 3 -11.67 -22.49 -8.28
C PHE A 3 -12.99 -21.74 -8.43
N VAL A 4 -14.06 -22.28 -7.83
CA VAL A 4 -15.40 -21.69 -7.81
C VAL A 4 -15.65 -21.10 -6.42
N LEU A 5 -16.08 -19.84 -6.37
CA LEU A 5 -16.45 -19.18 -5.12
C LEU A 5 -17.71 -19.84 -4.54
N ARG A 6 -17.74 -20.02 -3.22
CA ARG A 6 -18.99 -20.31 -2.51
C ARG A 6 -19.91 -19.09 -2.52
N GLU A 7 -21.21 -19.35 -2.46
CA GLU A 7 -22.23 -18.32 -2.37
C GLU A 7 -22.17 -17.60 -1.01
N PHE A 8 -22.63 -16.34 -0.99
CA PHE A 8 -22.54 -15.51 0.21
C PHE A 8 -23.30 -16.11 1.41
N GLU A 9 -24.50 -16.64 1.18
CA GLU A 9 -25.32 -17.24 2.25
C GLU A 9 -24.67 -18.52 2.82
N ASP A 10 -23.98 -19.30 1.99
CA ASP A 10 -23.25 -20.50 2.46
C ASP A 10 -22.08 -20.12 3.35
N LEU A 11 -21.31 -19.09 2.97
CA LEU A 11 -20.21 -18.57 3.78
C LEU A 11 -20.72 -18.02 5.12
N LYS A 12 -21.80 -17.24 5.10
CA LYS A 12 -22.44 -16.69 6.29
C LYS A 12 -22.88 -17.79 7.26
N LYS A 13 -23.60 -18.79 6.75
CA LYS A 13 -24.05 -19.92 7.56
C LYS A 13 -22.86 -20.66 8.19
N HIS A 14 -21.86 -21.02 7.38
CA HIS A 14 -20.68 -21.75 7.87
C HIS A 14 -19.87 -20.94 8.88
N PHE A 15 -19.75 -19.63 8.69
CA PHE A 15 -19.11 -18.75 9.66
C PHE A 15 -19.87 -18.72 11.00
N ASN A 16 -21.20 -18.59 10.98
CA ASN A 16 -22.01 -18.63 12.20
C ASN A 16 -21.87 -19.98 12.93
N ASP A 17 -21.95 -21.10 12.21
CA ASP A 17 -21.71 -22.44 12.79
C ASP A 17 -20.29 -22.53 13.39
N THR A 18 -19.30 -21.89 12.77
CA THR A 18 -17.91 -21.83 13.26
C THR A 18 -17.79 -21.03 14.56
N VAL A 19 -18.52 -19.92 14.69
CA VAL A 19 -18.59 -19.15 15.94
C VAL A 19 -19.18 -20.02 17.05
N ASP A 20 -20.29 -20.70 16.79
CA ASP A 20 -20.95 -21.56 17.79
C ASP A 20 -20.03 -22.70 18.25
N ILE A 21 -19.33 -23.36 17.33
CA ILE A 21 -18.37 -24.42 17.65
C ILE A 21 -17.24 -23.90 18.55
N ILE A 22 -16.69 -22.72 18.26
CA ILE A 22 -15.59 -22.14 19.06
C ILE A 22 -16.09 -21.75 20.45
N LEU A 23 -17.26 -21.11 20.55
CA LEU A 23 -17.87 -20.75 21.82
C LEU A 23 -18.14 -21.99 22.69
N GLN A 24 -18.68 -23.05 22.09
CA GLN A 24 -18.91 -24.31 22.78
C GLN A 24 -17.61 -24.97 23.25
N ARG A 25 -16.55 -24.95 22.42
CA ARG A 25 -15.24 -25.52 22.76
C ARG A 25 -14.58 -24.79 23.94
N GLU A 26 -14.69 -23.46 23.98
CA GLU A 26 -14.06 -22.60 24.99
C GLU A 26 -14.96 -22.35 26.21
N ASP A 27 -16.12 -23.01 26.29
CA ASP A 27 -17.15 -22.85 27.33
C ASP A 27 -17.55 -21.38 27.55
N LYS A 28 -17.76 -20.64 26.45
CA LYS A 28 -18.18 -19.24 26.43
C LYS A 28 -19.57 -19.10 25.85
N LYS A 29 -20.32 -18.10 26.31
CA LYS A 29 -21.66 -17.79 25.79
C LYS A 29 -21.63 -16.71 24.72
N LYS A 30 -20.60 -15.86 24.74
CA LYS A 30 -20.48 -14.70 23.86
C LYS A 30 -19.05 -14.53 23.36
N ILE A 31 -18.90 -13.94 22.17
CA ILE A 31 -17.59 -13.70 21.55
C ILE A 31 -16.72 -12.82 22.46
N GLU A 32 -17.31 -11.83 23.14
CA GLU A 32 -16.60 -10.92 24.04
C GLU A 32 -15.89 -11.62 25.21
N GLU A 33 -16.32 -12.84 25.55
CA GLU A 33 -15.76 -13.65 26.65
C GLU A 33 -14.59 -14.53 26.20
N LEU A 34 -14.31 -14.60 24.89
CA LEU A 34 -13.17 -15.35 24.35
C LEU A 34 -11.84 -14.63 24.67
N PRO A 35 -10.74 -15.39 24.84
CA PRO A 35 -9.42 -14.80 24.96
C PRO A 35 -8.92 -14.24 23.62
N SER A 36 -8.07 -13.22 23.69
CA SER A 36 -7.31 -12.74 22.53
C SER A 36 -6.30 -13.81 22.09
N PRO A 37 -6.00 -13.94 20.78
CA PRO A 37 -6.47 -13.09 19.68
C PRO A 37 -7.83 -13.51 19.08
N ARG A 38 -8.39 -14.67 19.49
CA ARG A 38 -9.59 -15.27 18.86
C ARG A 38 -10.82 -14.39 18.97
N LYS A 39 -10.97 -13.68 20.08
CA LYS A 39 -12.04 -12.68 20.27
C LYS A 39 -12.00 -11.62 19.18
N GLU A 40 -10.86 -10.96 18.98
CA GLU A 40 -10.73 -9.84 18.05
C GLU A 40 -10.84 -10.30 16.58
N GLU A 41 -10.27 -11.46 16.25
CA GLU A 41 -10.39 -12.10 14.95
C GLU A 41 -11.86 -12.38 14.57
N ILE A 42 -12.63 -12.95 15.50
CA ILE A 42 -14.05 -13.25 15.28
C ILE A 42 -14.89 -11.96 15.27
N GLN A 43 -14.61 -11.01 16.16
CA GLN A 43 -15.28 -9.71 16.17
C GLN A 43 -15.07 -8.93 14.86
N PHE A 44 -13.87 -9.01 14.26
CA PHE A 44 -13.60 -8.42 12.96
C PHE A 44 -14.51 -9.04 11.88
N LEU A 45 -14.52 -10.37 11.77
CA LEU A 45 -15.34 -11.08 10.77
C LEU A 45 -16.84 -10.83 10.96
N GLN A 46 -17.32 -10.85 12.21
CA GLN A 46 -18.72 -10.55 12.52
C GLN A 46 -19.10 -9.12 12.13
N SER A 47 -18.20 -8.15 12.37
CA SER A 47 -18.40 -6.75 12.01
C SER A 47 -18.43 -6.54 10.49
N VAL A 48 -17.54 -7.23 9.75
CA VAL A 48 -17.55 -7.23 8.29
C VAL A 48 -18.85 -7.84 7.76
N LEU A 49 -19.26 -9.01 8.27
CA LEU A 49 -20.48 -9.69 7.86
C LEU A 49 -21.71 -8.79 8.08
N THR A 50 -21.86 -8.22 9.28
CA THR A 50 -22.94 -7.28 9.61
C THR A 50 -22.96 -6.10 8.63
N LYS A 51 -21.80 -5.53 8.33
CA LYS A 51 -21.71 -4.40 7.38
C LYS A 51 -22.11 -4.80 5.95
N LEU A 52 -21.81 -6.02 5.53
CA LEU A 52 -22.24 -6.54 4.22
C LEU A 52 -23.77 -6.72 4.18
N GLU A 53 -24.37 -7.24 5.24
CA GLU A 53 -25.82 -7.39 5.38
C GLU A 53 -26.55 -6.04 5.41
N ASP A 54 -26.02 -5.06 6.14
CA ASP A 54 -26.53 -3.69 6.15
C ASP A 54 -26.53 -3.10 4.74
N ARG A 55 -25.46 -3.33 3.96
CA ARG A 55 -25.38 -2.85 2.58
C ARG A 55 -26.36 -3.57 1.65
N LEU A 56 -26.60 -4.86 1.85
CA LEU A 56 -27.59 -5.63 1.09
C LEU A 56 -29.00 -5.10 1.34
N SER A 57 -29.36 -4.85 2.61
CA SER A 57 -30.68 -4.35 2.98
C SER A 57 -30.94 -2.91 2.47
N GLN A 58 -29.88 -2.10 2.35
CA GLN A 58 -29.95 -0.73 1.81
C GLN A 58 -30.04 -0.66 0.27
N HIS A 59 -29.73 -1.73 -0.48
CA HIS A 59 -29.83 -1.72 -1.94
C HIS A 59 -31.27 -2.00 -2.39
N GLN A 60 -31.91 -0.99 -3.00
CA GLN A 60 -33.19 -1.14 -3.68
C GLN A 60 -33.09 -0.69 -5.15
N PRO A 61 -33.37 -1.58 -6.13
CA PRO A 61 -33.74 -2.99 -5.97
C PRO A 61 -32.59 -3.86 -5.42
N GLN A 62 -32.93 -5.04 -4.87
CA GLN A 62 -31.92 -5.99 -4.40
C GLN A 62 -30.90 -6.31 -5.52
N PRO A 63 -29.62 -6.48 -5.17
CA PRO A 63 -28.59 -6.74 -6.16
C PRO A 63 -28.83 -8.08 -6.86
N LYS A 64 -28.71 -8.09 -8.19
CA LYS A 64 -28.88 -9.30 -9.03
C LYS A 64 -27.83 -10.39 -8.76
N SER A 65 -26.72 -10.05 -8.09
CA SER A 65 -25.64 -10.99 -7.77
C SER A 65 -25.05 -10.66 -6.40
N LEU A 66 -24.88 -11.70 -5.57
CA LEU A 66 -24.21 -11.61 -4.27
C LEU A 66 -22.71 -11.88 -4.34
N LYS A 67 -22.18 -12.19 -5.54
CA LYS A 67 -20.75 -12.46 -5.77
C LYS A 67 -19.84 -11.35 -5.23
N PRO A 68 -20.13 -10.05 -5.35
CA PRO A 68 -19.30 -9.00 -4.76
C PRO A 68 -19.23 -9.07 -3.23
N TYR A 69 -20.31 -9.47 -2.56
CA TYR A 69 -20.37 -9.60 -1.10
C TYR A 69 -19.60 -10.82 -0.62
N ALA A 70 -19.76 -11.96 -1.32
CA ALA A 70 -18.94 -13.15 -1.10
C ALA A 70 -17.45 -12.84 -1.28
N THR A 71 -17.09 -12.11 -2.34
CA THR A 71 -15.70 -11.70 -2.64
C THR A 71 -15.06 -10.92 -1.49
N VAL A 72 -15.79 -9.95 -0.91
CA VAL A 72 -15.31 -9.20 0.25
C VAL A 72 -15.13 -10.11 1.47
N PHE A 73 -16.08 -11.00 1.71
CA PHE A 73 -16.02 -11.89 2.87
C PHE A 73 -14.91 -12.95 2.76
N TYR A 74 -14.64 -13.47 1.56
CA TYR A 74 -13.43 -14.26 1.26
C TYR A 74 -12.15 -13.49 1.64
N GLY A 75 -12.05 -12.22 1.25
CA GLY A 75 -10.91 -11.37 1.63
C GLY A 75 -10.75 -11.26 3.14
N ALA A 76 -11.86 -11.06 3.87
CA ALA A 76 -11.84 -10.92 5.32
C ALA A 76 -11.45 -12.23 6.03
N MET A 77 -12.00 -13.38 5.60
CA MET A 77 -11.66 -14.69 6.14
C MET A 77 -10.18 -15.04 5.87
N LEU A 78 -9.67 -14.76 4.66
CA LEU A 78 -8.26 -14.96 4.33
C LEU A 78 -7.34 -14.02 5.11
N LEU A 79 -7.77 -12.80 5.39
CA LEU A 79 -7.03 -11.87 6.25
C LEU A 79 -6.86 -12.46 7.66
N ILE A 80 -7.93 -13.00 8.25
CA ILE A 80 -7.85 -13.65 9.57
C ILE A 80 -7.03 -14.93 9.53
N CYS A 81 -7.14 -15.75 8.48
CA CYS A 81 -6.23 -16.89 8.29
C CYS A 81 -4.76 -16.44 8.32
N ARG A 82 -4.44 -15.29 7.72
CA ARG A 82 -3.09 -14.73 7.74
C ARG A 82 -2.69 -14.16 9.10
N ASP A 83 -3.60 -13.52 9.82
CA ASP A 83 -3.34 -13.03 11.18
C ASP A 83 -3.02 -14.20 12.13
N ILE A 84 -3.79 -15.29 12.04
CA ILE A 84 -3.53 -16.53 12.77
C ILE A 84 -2.11 -17.01 12.47
N GLU A 85 -1.74 -17.17 11.19
CA GLU A 85 -0.40 -17.60 10.79
C GLU A 85 0.71 -16.72 11.37
N ASN A 86 0.51 -15.40 11.46
CA ASN A 86 1.51 -14.48 12.00
C ASN A 86 1.63 -14.56 13.54
N LYS A 87 0.59 -15.03 14.24
CA LYS A 87 0.51 -15.10 15.71
C LYS A 87 0.77 -16.50 16.27
N LEU A 88 0.97 -17.53 15.42
CA LEU A 88 1.33 -18.87 15.86
C LEU A 88 2.71 -18.89 16.54
N GLY A 89 2.82 -19.64 17.63
CA GLY A 89 4.10 -19.94 18.26
C GLY A 89 5.02 -20.78 17.37
N TYR A 90 6.31 -20.82 17.68
CA TYR A 90 7.35 -21.48 16.85
C TYR A 90 7.04 -22.93 16.45
N MET A 91 6.38 -23.70 17.32
CA MET A 91 6.01 -25.11 17.07
C MET A 91 4.55 -25.30 16.67
N GLU A 92 3.73 -24.24 16.69
CA GLU A 92 2.32 -24.34 16.36
C GLU A 92 2.13 -24.38 14.86
N ARG A 93 1.25 -25.27 14.39
CA ARG A 93 0.92 -25.43 12.99
C ARG A 93 -0.48 -24.86 12.74
N LYS A 94 -0.64 -24.16 11.63
CA LYS A 94 -1.94 -23.57 11.24
C LYS A 94 -3.02 -24.62 11.02
N GLU A 95 -2.63 -25.82 10.59
CA GLU A 95 -3.50 -26.97 10.42
C GLU A 95 -4.10 -27.46 11.76
N ASN A 96 -3.48 -27.11 12.90
CA ASN A 96 -4.00 -27.41 14.24
C ASN A 96 -4.89 -26.28 14.80
N SER A 97 -4.95 -25.12 14.15
CA SER A 97 -5.84 -24.03 14.55
C SER A 97 -7.26 -24.32 14.05
N LEU A 98 -8.19 -24.48 15.00
CA LEU A 98 -9.59 -24.76 14.69
C LEU A 98 -10.22 -23.63 13.88
N LEU A 99 -9.98 -22.37 14.24
CA LEU A 99 -10.52 -21.24 13.48
C LEU A 99 -9.94 -21.23 12.06
N TYR A 100 -8.63 -21.43 11.90
CA TYR A 100 -8.00 -21.47 10.57
C TYR A 100 -8.61 -22.54 9.67
N THR A 101 -8.66 -23.79 10.16
CA THR A 101 -9.19 -24.93 9.40
C THR A 101 -10.66 -24.76 9.05
N ARG A 102 -11.47 -24.24 9.98
CA ARG A 102 -12.89 -23.93 9.73
C ARG A 102 -13.05 -22.84 8.67
N LEU A 103 -12.29 -21.75 8.72
CA LEU A 103 -12.37 -20.69 7.71
C LEU A 103 -11.98 -21.21 6.31
N MET A 104 -10.91 -22.01 6.21
CA MET A 104 -10.47 -22.60 4.94
C MET A 104 -11.51 -23.57 4.37
N ASP A 105 -12.09 -24.42 5.21
CA ASP A 105 -13.19 -25.33 4.84
C ASP A 105 -14.43 -24.55 4.37
N GLY A 106 -14.83 -23.53 5.12
CA GLY A 106 -15.95 -22.65 4.77
C GLY A 106 -15.75 -21.97 3.42
N MET A 107 -14.52 -21.59 3.09
CA MET A 107 -14.16 -21.04 1.78
C MET A 107 -13.99 -22.10 0.68
N GLY A 108 -13.98 -23.39 1.01
CA GLY A 108 -13.71 -24.49 0.07
C GLY A 108 -12.28 -24.53 -0.44
N ILE A 109 -11.34 -23.94 0.31
CA ILE A 109 -9.92 -23.88 -0.06
C ILE A 109 -9.20 -25.10 0.53
N THR A 110 -8.59 -25.89 -0.34
CA THR A 110 -7.77 -27.06 0.01
C THR A 110 -6.48 -27.04 -0.79
N ASP A 111 -5.52 -27.89 -0.45
CA ASP A 111 -4.24 -28.01 -1.18
C ASP A 111 -4.44 -28.31 -2.69
N SER A 112 -5.53 -28.98 -3.05
CA SER A 112 -5.88 -29.31 -4.43
C SER A 112 -6.84 -28.32 -5.10
N ASN A 113 -7.39 -27.35 -4.36
CA ASN A 113 -8.37 -26.38 -4.84
C ASN A 113 -8.09 -24.98 -4.27
N LEU A 114 -7.09 -24.31 -4.85
CA LEU A 114 -6.68 -22.96 -4.48
C LEU A 114 -7.30 -21.91 -5.41
N PRO A 115 -7.69 -20.72 -4.90
CA PRO A 115 -8.04 -19.58 -5.74
C PRO A 115 -6.92 -19.20 -6.71
N LEU A 116 -7.30 -18.69 -7.88
CA LEU A 116 -6.35 -18.17 -8.85
C LEU A 116 -5.69 -16.87 -8.33
N PRO A 117 -4.46 -16.53 -8.75
CA PRO A 117 -3.78 -15.30 -8.33
C PRO A 117 -4.65 -14.03 -8.50
N ASN A 118 -5.37 -13.92 -9.61
CA ASN A 118 -6.25 -12.77 -9.86
C ASN A 118 -7.47 -12.75 -8.92
N GLN A 119 -7.93 -13.89 -8.40
CA GLN A 119 -9.00 -13.90 -7.39
C GLN A 119 -8.51 -13.33 -6.05
N TYR A 120 -7.29 -13.67 -5.61
CA TYR A 120 -6.70 -13.08 -4.40
C TYR A 120 -6.59 -11.55 -4.49
N ILE A 121 -6.17 -11.01 -5.65
CA ILE A 121 -6.13 -9.56 -5.88
C ILE A 121 -7.53 -8.95 -5.70
N ILE A 122 -8.55 -9.56 -6.31
CA ILE A 122 -9.93 -9.07 -6.23
C ILE A 122 -10.44 -9.14 -4.78
N PHE A 123 -10.19 -10.22 -4.04
CA PHE A 123 -10.60 -10.35 -2.64
C PHE A 123 -10.06 -9.22 -1.76
N TYR A 124 -8.75 -8.95 -1.80
CA TYR A 124 -8.16 -7.93 -0.96
C TYR A 124 -8.47 -6.50 -1.43
N LYS A 125 -8.60 -6.26 -2.74
CA LYS A 125 -9.05 -4.95 -3.25
C LYS A 125 -10.47 -4.62 -2.80
N GLU A 126 -11.40 -5.56 -2.93
CA GLU A 126 -12.78 -5.33 -2.52
C GLU A 126 -12.90 -5.23 -0.98
N LEU A 127 -12.10 -5.99 -0.23
CA LEU A 127 -11.99 -5.80 1.22
C LEU A 127 -11.46 -4.41 1.58
N ASN A 128 -10.36 -3.96 0.99
CA ASN A 128 -9.78 -2.64 1.28
C ASN A 128 -10.74 -1.51 0.89
N LYS A 129 -11.52 -1.69 -0.17
CA LYS A 129 -12.63 -0.79 -0.51
C LYS A 129 -13.74 -0.81 0.55
N LEU A 130 -14.11 -1.96 1.11
CA LEU A 130 -15.04 -2.01 2.24
C LEU A 130 -14.45 -1.34 3.50
N LEU A 131 -13.18 -1.57 3.79
CA LEU A 131 -12.51 -1.01 4.97
C LEU A 131 -12.49 0.53 4.92
N SER A 132 -12.48 1.15 3.73
CA SER A 132 -12.61 2.61 3.60
C SER A 132 -13.87 3.19 4.28
N PHE A 133 -14.91 2.37 4.53
CA PHE A 133 -16.12 2.82 5.24
C PHE A 133 -15.89 3.22 6.69
N ILE A 134 -14.72 2.93 7.27
CA ILE A 134 -14.33 3.45 8.59
C ILE A 134 -14.07 4.97 8.57
N TYR A 135 -13.73 5.54 7.41
CA TYR A 135 -13.43 6.96 7.26
C TYR A 135 -14.69 7.79 6.98
N VAL A 136 -14.67 9.06 7.37
CA VAL A 136 -15.72 10.03 7.04
C VAL A 136 -15.78 10.17 5.52
N ASP A 137 -16.98 10.04 4.93
CA ASP A 137 -17.20 10.02 3.47
C ASP A 137 -16.33 9.00 2.69
N ASN A 138 -15.81 7.98 3.37
CA ASN A 138 -14.87 7.00 2.84
C ASN A 138 -13.53 7.62 2.36
N ASP A 139 -13.12 8.73 2.97
CA ASP A 139 -11.90 9.47 2.65
C ASP A 139 -11.05 9.68 3.91
N SER A 140 -9.85 9.09 3.95
CA SER A 140 -8.97 9.14 5.12
C SER A 140 -8.46 10.56 5.41
N ARG A 141 -8.47 11.47 4.43
CA ARG A 141 -8.17 12.90 4.65
C ARG A 141 -9.06 13.52 5.73
N LYS A 142 -10.27 12.96 5.92
CA LYS A 142 -11.27 13.44 6.89
C LYS A 142 -11.24 12.70 8.23
N GLY A 143 -10.37 11.70 8.39
CA GLY A 143 -10.26 10.90 9.61
C GLY A 143 -11.30 9.79 9.74
N LEU A 144 -11.22 9.04 10.86
CA LEU A 144 -12.19 7.99 11.19
C LEU A 144 -13.56 8.59 11.50
N LYS A 145 -14.65 7.90 11.15
CA LYS A 145 -15.98 8.22 11.67
C LYS A 145 -16.00 8.06 13.19
N GLN A 146 -16.82 8.86 13.88
CA GLN A 146 -17.00 8.71 15.33
C GLN A 146 -17.51 7.30 15.66
N GLU A 147 -18.55 6.88 14.95
CA GLU A 147 -19.07 5.52 14.97
C GLU A 147 -18.81 4.85 13.62
N HIS A 148 -18.11 3.71 13.64
CA HIS A 148 -17.83 2.92 12.44
C HIS A 148 -18.05 1.43 12.70
N PHE A 149 -18.21 0.65 11.63
CA PHE A 149 -18.58 -0.76 11.75
C PHE A 149 -17.54 -1.62 12.50
N LEU A 150 -16.27 -1.21 12.54
CA LEU A 150 -15.19 -1.88 13.29
C LEU A 150 -15.00 -1.37 14.74
N GLN A 151 -15.91 -0.56 15.30
CA GLN A 151 -15.69 0.11 16.60
C GLN A 151 -15.63 -0.84 17.80
N LYS A 152 -16.00 -2.12 17.64
CA LYS A 152 -15.84 -3.15 18.67
C LYS A 152 -14.37 -3.51 18.89
N LEU A 153 -13.50 -3.25 17.92
CA LEU A 153 -12.07 -3.48 18.02
C LEU A 153 -11.38 -2.31 18.72
N SER A 154 -10.27 -2.59 19.40
CA SER A 154 -9.37 -1.51 19.84
C SER A 154 -8.76 -0.81 18.62
N LEU A 155 -8.34 0.46 18.78
CA LEU A 155 -7.67 1.21 17.70
C LEU A 155 -6.41 0.49 17.19
N LYS A 156 -5.69 -0.18 18.07
CA LYS A 156 -4.50 -0.98 17.72
C LYS A 156 -4.89 -2.15 16.81
N GLU A 157 -5.85 -2.97 17.21
CA GLU A 157 -6.26 -4.15 16.42
C GLU A 157 -6.95 -3.76 15.11
N LEU A 158 -7.71 -2.65 15.10
CA LEU A 158 -8.21 -2.05 13.87
C LEU A 158 -7.04 -1.69 12.93
N SER A 159 -6.02 -0.99 13.45
CA SER A 159 -4.86 -0.61 12.65
C SER A 159 -4.12 -1.85 12.12
N ASP A 160 -3.87 -2.84 12.97
CA ASP A 160 -3.15 -4.06 12.62
C ASP A 160 -3.88 -4.85 11.52
N PHE A 161 -5.20 -5.06 11.63
CA PHE A 161 -5.97 -5.75 10.59
C PHE A 161 -6.01 -4.98 9.27
N VAL A 162 -6.26 -3.66 9.31
CA VAL A 162 -6.35 -2.85 8.09
C VAL A 162 -4.99 -2.78 7.39
N LYS A 163 -3.88 -2.60 8.13
CA LYS A 163 -2.53 -2.65 7.56
C LYS A 163 -2.17 -4.02 7.00
N LEU A 164 -2.55 -5.10 7.70
CA LEU A 164 -2.33 -6.45 7.21
C LEU A 164 -3.09 -6.67 5.88
N SER A 165 -4.29 -6.08 5.73
CA SER A 165 -5.08 -6.14 4.51
C SER A 165 -4.44 -5.36 3.35
N PHE A 166 -3.86 -4.19 3.61
CA PHE A 166 -3.07 -3.48 2.60
C PHE A 166 -1.85 -4.29 2.16
N LEU A 167 -1.16 -4.93 3.11
CA LEU A 167 -0.02 -5.80 2.82
C LEU A 167 -0.43 -7.06 2.03
N GLN A 168 -1.59 -7.65 2.28
CA GLN A 168 -2.05 -8.80 1.51
C GLN A 168 -2.44 -8.43 0.07
N GLU A 169 -3.03 -7.24 -0.16
CA GLU A 169 -3.25 -6.74 -1.52
C GLU A 169 -1.92 -6.57 -2.28
N GLU A 170 -0.93 -5.93 -1.64
CA GLU A 170 0.42 -5.78 -2.21
C GLU A 170 1.03 -7.13 -2.58
N ARG A 171 0.96 -8.12 -1.67
CA ARG A 171 1.49 -9.47 -1.90
C ARG A 171 0.77 -10.20 -3.03
N ALA A 172 -0.56 -10.09 -3.10
CA ALA A 172 -1.35 -10.71 -4.16
C ALA A 172 -0.98 -10.12 -5.54
N GLU A 173 -0.85 -8.80 -5.63
CA GLU A 173 -0.41 -8.11 -6.84
C GLU A 173 1.03 -8.49 -7.22
N LYS A 174 1.98 -8.45 -6.28
CA LYS A 174 3.38 -8.86 -6.52
C LYS A 174 3.46 -10.33 -6.98
N ASN A 175 2.65 -11.23 -6.42
CA ASN A 175 2.60 -12.63 -6.85
C ASN A 175 2.10 -12.81 -8.29
N ALA A 176 1.04 -12.08 -8.68
CA ALA A 176 0.54 -12.12 -10.05
C ALA A 176 1.55 -11.53 -11.03
N LEU A 177 2.20 -10.41 -10.67
CA LEU A 177 3.26 -9.78 -11.47
C LEU A 177 4.45 -10.73 -11.70
N ALA A 178 4.89 -11.45 -10.67
CA ALA A 178 5.98 -12.42 -10.77
C ALA A 178 5.66 -13.62 -11.70
N LYS A 179 4.38 -13.83 -12.02
CA LYS A 179 3.92 -14.91 -12.92
C LYS A 179 3.70 -14.44 -14.36
N LEU A 180 3.83 -13.15 -14.65
CA LEU A 180 3.67 -12.64 -16.00
C LEU A 180 4.84 -13.09 -16.88
N THR A 181 4.51 -13.61 -18.06
CA THR A 181 5.47 -13.91 -19.11
C THR A 181 5.61 -12.71 -20.05
N ALA A 182 6.79 -12.52 -20.65
CA ALA A 182 7.07 -11.43 -21.60
C ALA A 182 6.92 -11.89 -23.06
N ASP A 183 5.83 -12.61 -23.35
CA ASP A 183 5.53 -13.24 -24.64
C ASP A 183 4.31 -12.63 -25.35
N GLY A 184 3.75 -11.54 -24.80
CA GLY A 184 2.55 -10.93 -25.33
C GLY A 184 2.75 -10.27 -26.70
N LYS A 185 1.86 -10.55 -27.65
CA LYS A 185 2.01 -10.15 -29.06
C LYS A 185 1.06 -9.04 -29.50
N SER A 186 0.13 -8.63 -28.64
CA SER A 186 -0.79 -7.54 -28.96
C SER A 186 -0.05 -6.22 -29.16
N LYS A 187 -0.55 -5.40 -30.10
CA LYS A 187 -0.06 -4.03 -30.29
C LYS A 187 -0.65 -3.10 -29.23
N ILE A 188 0.08 -2.04 -28.94
CA ILE A 188 -0.36 -1.01 -28.01
C ILE A 188 -1.29 -0.03 -28.73
N ASP A 189 -2.40 0.34 -28.08
CA ASP A 189 -3.22 1.47 -28.49
C ASP A 189 -3.46 2.39 -27.28
N ALA A 190 -2.72 3.50 -27.23
CA ALA A 190 -2.82 4.47 -26.15
C ALA A 190 -4.17 5.21 -26.12
N ASN A 191 -4.85 5.33 -27.27
CA ASN A 191 -6.13 6.05 -27.38
C ASN A 191 -7.30 5.29 -26.74
N THR A 192 -7.13 4.00 -26.48
CA THR A 192 -8.13 3.17 -25.80
C THR A 192 -8.01 3.22 -24.29
N PHE A 193 -6.99 3.89 -23.75
CA PHE A 193 -6.88 4.08 -22.31
C PHE A 193 -8.03 4.94 -21.81
N GLN A 194 -8.76 4.43 -20.81
CA GLN A 194 -9.86 5.15 -20.18
C GLN A 194 -9.64 5.24 -18.67
N VAL A 195 -9.87 6.44 -18.15
CA VAL A 195 -9.84 6.69 -16.71
C VAL A 195 -11.17 6.27 -16.09
N VAL A 196 -11.10 5.44 -15.05
CA VAL A 196 -12.31 4.89 -14.37
C VAL A 196 -12.99 5.95 -13.49
N LYS A 197 -12.21 6.84 -12.87
CA LYS A 197 -12.68 7.92 -12.01
C LYS A 197 -11.79 9.13 -12.25
N THR A 198 -12.39 10.26 -12.64
CA THR A 198 -11.69 11.52 -12.85
C THR A 198 -10.99 11.96 -11.58
N ILE A 199 -9.78 12.49 -11.75
CA ILE A 199 -8.98 13.00 -10.65
C ILE A 199 -9.53 14.35 -10.18
N ASP A 200 -9.46 14.60 -8.87
CA ASP A 200 -9.85 15.89 -8.32
C ASP A 200 -8.87 16.97 -8.81
N ALA A 201 -9.39 18.05 -9.40
CA ALA A 201 -8.54 19.10 -9.93
C ALA A 201 -7.73 19.79 -8.82
N SER A 202 -8.26 19.85 -7.59
CA SER A 202 -7.62 20.55 -6.47
C SER A 202 -6.26 19.97 -6.10
N ILE A 203 -6.09 18.65 -6.22
CA ILE A 203 -4.83 17.98 -5.89
C ILE A 203 -3.77 18.18 -6.99
N LEU A 204 -4.16 18.69 -8.16
CA LEU A 204 -3.27 18.95 -9.29
C LEU A 204 -2.88 20.42 -9.43
N GLU A 205 -3.54 21.33 -8.70
CA GLU A 205 -3.24 22.77 -8.70
C GLU A 205 -1.76 23.09 -8.49
N PRO A 206 -1.02 22.41 -7.58
CA PRO A 206 0.42 22.66 -7.40
C PRO A 206 1.26 22.47 -8.66
N PHE A 207 0.83 21.58 -9.58
CA PHE A 207 1.55 21.30 -10.84
C PHE A 207 1.23 22.31 -11.95
N LYS A 208 0.28 23.22 -11.71
CA LYS A 208 -0.17 24.27 -12.63
C LYS A 208 -0.79 23.73 -13.92
N SER A 209 0.04 23.43 -14.92
CA SER A 209 -0.41 23.05 -16.27
C SER A 209 0.50 21.99 -16.88
N TRP A 210 -0.05 21.22 -17.83
CA TRP A 210 0.69 20.16 -18.52
C TRP A 210 1.99 20.67 -19.18
N PRO A 211 2.00 21.82 -19.90
CA PRO A 211 3.23 22.38 -20.45
C PRO A 211 4.26 22.76 -19.38
N GLU A 212 3.83 23.35 -18.26
CA GLU A 212 4.75 23.75 -17.19
C GLU A 212 5.37 22.55 -16.48
N MET A 213 4.60 21.47 -16.28
CA MET A 213 5.12 20.23 -15.70
C MET A 213 6.15 19.56 -16.62
N LYS A 214 5.90 19.53 -17.93
CA LYS A 214 6.88 19.04 -18.92
C LYS A 214 8.14 19.89 -18.94
N GLU A 215 8.01 21.20 -18.90
CA GLU A 215 9.14 22.13 -18.89
C GLU A 215 9.98 21.97 -17.61
N ALA A 216 9.33 21.79 -16.45
CA ALA A 216 10.03 21.52 -15.19
C ALA A 216 10.83 20.21 -15.25
N LEU A 217 10.24 19.15 -15.82
CA LEU A 217 10.94 17.88 -16.04
C LEU A 217 12.12 18.05 -17.02
N HIS A 218 11.91 18.78 -18.12
CA HIS A 218 12.95 19.02 -19.12
C HIS A 218 14.15 19.75 -18.52
N LYS A 219 13.91 20.83 -17.77
CA LYS A 219 14.96 21.56 -17.04
C LYS A 219 15.73 20.66 -16.08
N LEU A 220 15.02 19.81 -15.32
CA LEU A 220 15.67 18.87 -14.39
C LEU A 220 16.57 17.86 -15.13
N ILE A 221 16.17 17.38 -16.30
CA ILE A 221 17.00 16.51 -17.15
C ILE A 221 18.25 17.26 -17.64
N LEU A 222 18.11 18.52 -18.07
CA LEU A 222 19.24 19.35 -18.49
C LEU A 222 20.21 19.65 -17.33
N GLU A 223 19.70 19.85 -16.12
CA GLU A 223 20.51 20.03 -14.90
C GLU A 223 21.37 18.79 -14.62
N GLU A 224 20.79 17.58 -14.71
CA GLU A 224 21.55 16.33 -14.54
C GLU A 224 22.60 16.15 -15.66
N PHE A 225 22.26 16.48 -16.91
CA PHE A 225 23.22 16.47 -18.01
C PHE A 225 24.39 17.41 -17.76
N SER A 226 24.10 18.63 -17.30
CA SER A 226 25.11 19.64 -16.97
C SER A 226 26.00 19.19 -15.81
N ASP A 227 25.40 18.73 -14.70
CA ASP A 227 26.13 18.27 -13.51
C ASP A 227 27.04 17.08 -13.81
N LYS A 228 26.54 16.12 -14.60
CA LYS A 228 27.33 14.96 -15.03
C LYS A 228 28.24 15.27 -16.22
N ASN A 229 28.25 16.50 -16.73
CA ASN A 229 29.00 16.91 -17.92
C ASN A 229 28.83 15.92 -19.09
N VAL A 230 27.59 15.72 -19.50
CA VAL A 230 27.17 14.87 -20.63
C VAL A 230 26.15 15.62 -21.49
N ALA A 231 26.11 15.33 -22.79
CA ALA A 231 25.26 16.08 -23.72
C ALA A 231 23.87 15.46 -23.97
N ASN A 232 23.68 14.17 -23.64
CA ASN A 232 22.46 13.44 -23.95
C ASN A 232 22.35 12.14 -23.14
N PHE A 233 21.21 11.46 -23.26
CA PHE A 233 20.94 10.18 -22.61
C PHE A 233 21.98 9.10 -22.89
N SER A 234 22.44 8.92 -24.14
CA SER A 234 23.42 7.87 -24.47
C SER A 234 24.78 8.10 -23.79
N LYS A 235 25.15 9.36 -23.52
CA LYS A 235 26.35 9.70 -22.75
C LYS A 235 26.12 9.52 -21.25
N LEU A 236 24.92 9.84 -20.76
CA LEU A 236 24.53 9.58 -19.37
C LEU A 236 24.51 8.08 -19.07
N GLU A 237 23.96 7.27 -19.96
CA GLU A 237 23.88 5.80 -19.85
C GLU A 237 25.25 5.17 -19.63
N LYS A 238 26.28 5.67 -20.32
CA LYS A 238 27.68 5.22 -20.14
C LYS A 238 28.28 5.59 -18.79
N LYS A 239 27.77 6.63 -18.11
CA LYS A 239 28.24 7.06 -16.78
C LYS A 239 27.41 6.47 -15.64
N ASN A 240 26.09 6.38 -15.84
CA ASN A 240 25.12 5.88 -14.89
C ASN A 240 23.89 5.35 -15.66
N GLN A 241 23.89 4.04 -15.90
CA GLN A 241 22.84 3.37 -16.67
C GLN A 241 21.47 3.48 -15.99
N ASP A 242 21.40 3.32 -14.67
CA ASP A 242 20.13 3.36 -13.92
C ASP A 242 19.50 4.75 -13.99
N ARG A 243 20.30 5.80 -13.77
CA ARG A 243 19.86 7.21 -13.90
C ARG A 243 19.38 7.51 -15.31
N ALA A 244 20.08 7.03 -16.34
CA ALA A 244 19.66 7.21 -17.72
C ALA A 244 18.34 6.50 -18.01
N ALA A 245 18.17 5.26 -17.57
CA ALA A 245 16.93 4.51 -17.75
C ALA A 245 15.73 5.18 -17.04
N GLN A 246 15.94 5.68 -15.82
CA GLN A 246 14.94 6.42 -15.05
C GLN A 246 14.48 7.70 -15.75
N LEU A 247 15.40 8.52 -16.27
CA LEU A 247 15.04 9.76 -16.96
C LEU A 247 14.47 9.51 -18.36
N GLN A 248 14.98 8.51 -19.08
CA GLN A 248 14.37 8.06 -20.34
C GLN A 248 12.94 7.54 -20.14
N PHE A 249 12.67 6.86 -19.02
CA PHE A 249 11.33 6.42 -18.65
C PHE A 249 10.36 7.61 -18.49
N LEU A 250 10.75 8.64 -17.74
CA LEU A 250 9.93 9.85 -17.58
C LEU A 250 9.73 10.59 -18.91
N HIS A 251 10.80 10.72 -19.70
CA HIS A 251 10.74 11.39 -21.01
C HIS A 251 9.80 10.66 -21.98
N THR A 252 10.00 9.33 -22.14
CA THR A 252 9.19 8.49 -23.03
C THR A 252 7.72 8.51 -22.61
N LEU A 253 7.44 8.49 -21.30
CA LEU A 253 6.08 8.59 -20.80
C LEU A 253 5.46 9.95 -21.12
N ALA A 254 6.18 11.05 -20.90
CA ALA A 254 5.69 12.40 -21.20
C ALA A 254 5.40 12.58 -22.69
N GLU A 255 6.28 12.12 -23.59
CA GLU A 255 6.06 12.15 -25.04
C GLU A 255 4.84 11.30 -25.44
N GLN A 256 4.70 10.11 -24.87
CA GLN A 256 3.56 9.25 -25.17
C GLN A 256 2.23 9.85 -24.70
N LEU A 257 2.20 10.53 -23.55
CA LEU A 257 1.02 11.25 -23.07
C LEU A 257 0.69 12.45 -23.96
N ASP A 258 1.70 13.15 -24.48
CA ASP A 258 1.51 14.30 -25.38
C ASP A 258 0.86 13.89 -26.71
N ASN A 259 1.18 12.68 -27.19
CA ASN A 259 0.61 12.10 -28.40
C ASN A 259 -0.86 11.65 -28.24
N ILE A 260 -1.40 11.61 -27.02
CA ILE A 260 -2.82 11.26 -26.79
C ILE A 260 -3.66 12.54 -26.90
N PRO A 261 -4.65 12.57 -27.81
CA PRO A 261 -5.53 13.72 -27.95
C PRO A 261 -6.31 14.05 -26.66
N GLU A 262 -6.59 15.33 -26.44
CA GLU A 262 -7.26 15.82 -25.22
C GLU A 262 -8.65 15.18 -24.99
N GLN A 263 -9.36 14.85 -26.07
CA GLN A 263 -10.65 14.16 -26.00
C GLN A 263 -10.56 12.71 -25.50
N ASN A 264 -9.39 12.07 -25.63
CA ASN A 264 -9.15 10.71 -25.17
C ASN A 264 -8.53 10.70 -23.77
N LEU A 265 -7.69 11.70 -23.47
CA LEU A 265 -7.06 11.87 -22.17
C LEU A 265 -6.86 13.35 -21.85
N ALA A 266 -7.60 13.85 -20.87
CA ALA A 266 -7.51 15.23 -20.43
C ALA A 266 -6.12 15.55 -19.84
N SER A 267 -5.70 16.81 -19.97
CA SER A 267 -4.41 17.31 -19.50
C SER A 267 -4.21 17.11 -18.00
N LEU A 268 -5.26 17.22 -17.19
CA LEU A 268 -5.21 16.92 -15.76
C LEU A 268 -4.83 15.45 -15.48
N GLU A 269 -5.36 14.52 -16.26
CA GLU A 269 -5.03 13.10 -16.15
C GLU A 269 -3.57 12.84 -16.59
N LYS A 270 -3.08 13.55 -17.62
CA LYS A 270 -1.67 13.49 -18.05
C LYS A 270 -0.73 13.95 -16.94
N ILE A 271 -1.06 15.07 -16.27
CA ILE A 271 -0.31 15.60 -15.12
C ILE A 271 -0.25 14.54 -14.02
N ALA A 272 -1.38 13.95 -13.63
CA ALA A 272 -1.41 12.95 -12.58
C ALA A 272 -0.61 11.67 -12.90
N ILE A 273 -0.69 11.19 -14.15
CA ILE A 273 0.10 10.04 -14.61
C ILE A 273 1.60 10.36 -14.53
N LEU A 274 2.01 11.55 -14.98
CA LEU A 274 3.41 11.96 -14.94
C LEU A 274 3.88 12.20 -13.49
N ALA A 275 3.04 12.76 -12.61
CA ALA A 275 3.35 12.94 -11.19
C ALA A 275 3.61 11.58 -10.53
N GLY A 276 2.73 10.59 -10.78
CA GLY A 276 2.92 9.24 -10.29
C GLY A 276 4.21 8.60 -10.80
N ALA A 277 4.57 8.81 -12.07
CA ALA A 277 5.82 8.33 -12.64
C ALA A 277 7.07 9.00 -12.02
N MET A 278 6.99 10.30 -11.75
CA MET A 278 8.03 11.02 -11.02
C MET A 278 8.19 10.48 -9.59
N TYR A 279 7.09 10.16 -8.89
CA TYR A 279 7.15 9.49 -7.58
C TYR A 279 7.83 8.12 -7.67
N ILE A 280 7.54 7.33 -8.71
CA ILE A 280 8.19 6.03 -8.93
C ILE A 280 9.70 6.21 -9.07
N VAL A 281 10.15 7.12 -9.93
CA VAL A 281 11.60 7.39 -10.12
C VAL A 281 12.21 7.92 -8.84
N ARG A 282 11.57 8.88 -8.16
CA ARG A 282 12.01 9.37 -6.84
C ARG A 282 12.21 8.21 -5.85
N GLY A 283 11.27 7.26 -5.82
CA GLY A 283 11.34 6.08 -4.97
C GLY A 283 12.46 5.11 -5.33
N GLN A 284 12.72 4.89 -6.62
CA GLN A 284 13.87 4.09 -7.08
C GLN A 284 15.19 4.68 -6.58
N ILE A 285 15.34 6.00 -6.66
CA ILE A 285 16.55 6.69 -6.18
C ILE A 285 16.65 6.60 -4.66
N ALA A 286 15.54 6.76 -3.94
CA ALA A 286 15.56 6.60 -2.49
C ALA A 286 16.09 5.21 -2.08
N ILE A 287 15.70 4.14 -2.80
CA ILE A 287 16.21 2.78 -2.57
C ILE A 287 17.71 2.69 -2.83
N GLU A 288 18.25 3.33 -3.89
CA GLU A 288 19.70 3.37 -4.15
C GLU A 288 20.49 3.93 -2.94
N TYR A 289 19.88 4.87 -2.20
CA TYR A 289 20.44 5.48 -1.00
C TYR A 289 19.99 4.79 0.31
N SER A 290 19.48 3.55 0.22
CA SER A 290 19.00 2.75 1.37
C SER A 290 17.92 3.46 2.20
N LYS A 291 17.05 4.21 1.53
CA LYS A 291 15.87 4.84 2.13
C LYS A 291 14.59 4.17 1.61
N ALA A 292 13.52 4.32 2.39
CA ALA A 292 12.19 3.91 1.94
C ALA A 292 11.77 4.70 0.68
N PRO A 293 10.98 4.13 -0.24
CA PRO A 293 10.61 4.78 -1.50
C PRO A 293 9.91 6.15 -1.34
N LEU A 294 9.11 6.29 -0.29
CA LEU A 294 8.37 7.52 0.04
C LEU A 294 9.04 8.34 1.15
N SER A 295 10.34 8.14 1.40
CA SER A 295 11.10 8.92 2.39
C SER A 295 11.10 10.40 2.05
N ASN A 296 10.91 11.26 3.04
CA ASN A 296 11.07 12.73 2.92
C ASN A 296 12.48 13.21 3.30
N ASN A 297 13.39 12.31 3.63
CA ASN A 297 14.79 12.66 3.88
C ASN A 297 15.42 13.26 2.62
N GLU A 298 16.11 14.38 2.80
CA GLU A 298 16.89 15.00 1.72
C GLU A 298 18.03 14.08 1.29
N LEU A 299 18.22 13.99 -0.03
CA LEU A 299 19.32 13.24 -0.65
C LEU A 299 20.22 14.24 -1.39
N SER A 300 21.05 14.95 -0.64
CA SER A 300 21.94 16.01 -1.16
C SER A 300 22.87 15.55 -2.28
N GLY A 301 23.16 14.23 -2.38
CA GLY A 301 23.94 13.64 -3.45
C GLY A 301 23.19 13.36 -4.77
N SER A 302 21.89 13.65 -4.85
CA SER A 302 21.08 13.39 -6.05
C SER A 302 20.27 14.61 -6.47
N ILE A 303 20.67 15.22 -7.60
CA ILE A 303 19.96 16.32 -8.24
C ILE A 303 18.56 15.88 -8.65
N ILE A 304 18.44 14.69 -9.27
CA ILE A 304 17.12 14.17 -9.69
C ILE A 304 16.19 13.96 -8.51
N HIS A 305 16.61 13.29 -7.42
CA HIS A 305 15.72 13.09 -6.28
C HIS A 305 15.27 14.43 -5.67
N THR A 306 16.22 15.36 -5.51
CA THR A 306 15.94 16.70 -4.95
C THR A 306 15.03 17.51 -5.86
N GLY A 307 15.26 17.49 -7.18
CA GLY A 307 14.45 18.18 -8.17
C GLY A 307 13.05 17.60 -8.28
N LEU A 308 12.90 16.27 -8.34
CA LEU A 308 11.60 15.61 -8.32
C LEU A 308 10.83 15.90 -7.02
N THR A 309 11.51 15.92 -5.87
CA THR A 309 10.89 16.30 -4.59
C THR A 309 10.30 17.72 -4.64
N LYS A 310 10.99 18.67 -5.31
CA LYS A 310 10.50 20.04 -5.49
C LYS A 310 9.33 20.12 -6.47
N ILE A 311 9.43 19.49 -7.64
CA ILE A 311 8.35 19.47 -8.65
C ILE A 311 7.08 18.87 -8.06
N LEU A 312 7.24 17.79 -7.29
CA LEU A 312 6.12 17.04 -6.70
C LEU A 312 5.56 17.67 -5.42
N HIS A 313 6.20 18.70 -4.87
CA HIS A 313 5.88 19.20 -3.52
C HIS A 313 5.84 18.08 -2.46
N ALA A 314 6.66 17.03 -2.64
CA ALA A 314 6.46 15.73 -1.98
C ALA A 314 6.55 15.78 -0.44
N ASN A 315 7.22 16.78 0.13
CA ASN A 315 7.34 16.95 1.57
C ASN A 315 6.07 17.52 2.23
N ALA A 316 5.20 18.18 1.46
CA ALA A 316 3.94 18.77 1.93
C ALA A 316 2.71 17.99 1.49
N GLU A 317 2.87 17.10 0.51
CA GLU A 317 1.78 16.35 -0.10
C GLU A 317 1.22 15.27 0.85
N SER A 318 -0.11 15.08 0.81
CA SER A 318 -0.75 14.03 1.61
C SER A 318 -0.48 12.64 1.03
N TYR A 319 -0.45 11.61 1.87
CA TYR A 319 -0.27 10.24 1.39
C TYR A 319 -1.42 9.78 0.49
N GLU A 320 -2.62 10.28 0.72
CA GLU A 320 -3.78 10.01 -0.12
C GLU A 320 -3.64 10.59 -1.53
N ASP A 321 -3.08 11.80 -1.67
CA ASP A 321 -2.85 12.43 -2.98
C ASP A 321 -1.72 11.70 -3.74
N ILE A 322 -0.65 11.34 -3.02
CA ILE A 322 0.43 10.50 -3.55
C ILE A 322 -0.13 9.16 -4.07
N GLU A 323 -1.04 8.50 -3.34
CA GLU A 323 -1.66 7.25 -3.80
C GLU A 323 -2.43 7.45 -5.11
N VAL A 324 -3.17 8.56 -5.24
CA VAL A 324 -3.94 8.88 -6.45
C VAL A 324 -3.00 8.99 -7.66
N PHE A 325 -1.89 9.73 -7.54
CA PHE A 325 -0.92 9.89 -8.62
C PHE A 325 -0.26 8.57 -9.00
N ILE A 326 0.23 7.80 -8.03
CA ILE A 326 0.88 6.51 -8.27
C ILE A 326 -0.10 5.51 -8.89
N THR A 327 -1.37 5.54 -8.47
CA THR A 327 -2.43 4.69 -9.05
C THR A 327 -2.74 5.08 -10.48
N ALA A 328 -2.76 6.38 -10.81
CA ALA A 328 -2.93 6.87 -12.18
C ALA A 328 -1.79 6.36 -13.09
N ALA A 329 -0.54 6.51 -12.64
CA ALA A 329 0.63 5.98 -13.33
C ALA A 329 0.57 4.45 -13.50
N ASN A 330 0.22 3.71 -12.45
CA ASN A 330 0.08 2.26 -12.49
C ASN A 330 -0.91 1.80 -13.56
N ARG A 331 -2.09 2.45 -13.63
CA ARG A 331 -3.13 2.10 -14.62
C ARG A 331 -2.63 2.32 -16.04
N PHE A 332 -2.03 3.48 -16.30
CA PHE A 332 -1.51 3.81 -17.62
C PHE A 332 -0.35 2.89 -18.03
N ILE A 333 0.64 2.69 -17.15
CA ILE A 333 1.79 1.80 -17.40
C ILE A 333 1.29 0.38 -17.71
N ARG A 334 0.36 -0.16 -16.91
CA ARG A 334 -0.21 -1.50 -17.16
C ARG A 334 -0.97 -1.56 -18.48
N HIS A 335 -1.74 -0.53 -18.84
CA HIS A 335 -2.39 -0.46 -20.15
C HIS A 335 -1.38 -0.54 -21.30
N MET A 336 -0.27 0.18 -21.18
CA MET A 336 0.76 0.26 -22.21
C MET A 336 1.69 -0.96 -22.27
N THR A 337 1.80 -1.74 -21.19
CA THR A 337 2.81 -2.81 -21.07
C THR A 337 2.23 -4.21 -20.91
N ILE A 338 1.02 -4.36 -20.37
CA ILE A 338 0.38 -5.65 -20.10
C ILE A 338 -0.77 -5.86 -21.09
N GLU A 339 -0.71 -6.96 -21.82
CA GLU A 339 -1.87 -7.44 -22.57
C GLU A 339 -2.81 -8.23 -21.67
N ARG A 340 -4.12 -8.07 -21.90
CA ARG A 340 -5.15 -8.72 -21.10
C ARG A 340 -6.12 -9.49 -22.00
N PRO A 341 -6.70 -10.60 -21.51
CA PRO A 341 -7.81 -11.25 -22.18
C PRO A 341 -8.98 -10.28 -22.32
N GLU A 342 -9.42 -10.05 -23.56
CA GLU A 342 -10.60 -9.23 -23.83
C GLU A 342 -11.79 -10.12 -24.21
N SER A 343 -12.99 -9.71 -23.79
CA SER A 343 -14.23 -10.42 -24.17
C SER A 343 -14.46 -10.48 -25.68
N SER A 344 -13.96 -9.47 -26.41
CA SER A 344 -13.98 -9.32 -27.86
C SER A 344 -12.89 -10.11 -28.58
N ASN A 345 -11.74 -10.35 -27.94
CA ASN A 345 -10.59 -10.99 -28.57
C ASN A 345 -10.21 -12.31 -27.88
N ARG A 346 -10.76 -13.41 -28.40
CA ARG A 346 -10.53 -14.77 -27.89
C ARG A 346 -9.10 -15.29 -28.10
N SER A 347 -8.24 -14.58 -28.85
CA SER A 347 -6.86 -15.04 -29.07
C SER A 347 -5.95 -14.82 -27.85
N ILE A 348 -6.34 -13.94 -26.92
CA ILE A 348 -5.58 -13.66 -25.69
C ILE A 348 -6.24 -14.42 -24.55
N THR A 349 -5.57 -15.46 -24.05
CA THR A 349 -6.13 -16.37 -23.03
C THR A 349 -5.55 -16.15 -21.63
N LYS A 350 -4.46 -15.38 -21.50
CA LYS A 350 -3.81 -15.04 -20.23
C LYS A 350 -3.30 -13.60 -20.26
N GLU A 351 -3.09 -13.00 -19.09
CA GLU A 351 -2.35 -11.74 -19.00
C GLU A 351 -0.86 -12.00 -19.20
N ALA A 352 -0.19 -11.12 -19.96
CA ALA A 352 1.24 -11.19 -20.24
C ALA A 352 1.83 -9.79 -20.43
N ILE A 353 3.12 -9.64 -20.20
CA ILE A 353 3.86 -8.45 -20.62
C ILE A 353 4.02 -8.53 -22.15
N ARG A 354 3.71 -7.44 -22.84
CA ARG A 354 3.94 -7.33 -24.28
C ARG A 354 5.44 -7.38 -24.57
N GLU A 355 5.84 -8.23 -25.49
CA GLU A 355 7.24 -8.37 -25.93
C GLU A 355 7.80 -7.03 -26.42
N LYS A 356 6.99 -6.29 -27.18
CA LYS A 356 7.25 -4.91 -27.57
C LYS A 356 6.23 -3.98 -26.91
N HIS A 357 6.69 -3.26 -25.90
CA HIS A 357 5.92 -2.26 -25.17
C HIS A 357 6.59 -0.87 -25.22
N LEU A 358 5.93 0.14 -24.64
CA LEU A 358 6.38 1.54 -24.64
C LEU A 358 7.85 1.73 -24.21
N PHE A 359 8.29 0.95 -23.22
CA PHE A 359 9.63 1.07 -22.63
C PHE A 359 10.66 0.05 -23.14
N SER A 360 10.37 -0.71 -24.21
CA SER A 360 11.23 -1.83 -24.65
C SER A 360 12.59 -1.39 -25.15
N GLU A 361 12.70 -0.16 -25.68
CA GLU A 361 13.94 0.39 -26.25
C GLU A 361 14.82 1.10 -25.20
N ILE A 362 14.38 1.17 -23.94
CA ILE A 362 15.13 1.81 -22.85
C ILE A 362 16.10 0.80 -22.27
N THR A 363 17.40 0.94 -22.58
CA THR A 363 18.45 0.06 -22.03
C THR A 363 18.44 0.10 -20.49
N GLY A 364 18.43 -1.07 -19.85
CA GLY A 364 18.43 -1.19 -18.38
C GLY A 364 17.07 -0.95 -17.73
N PHE A 365 16.01 -0.64 -18.48
CA PHE A 365 14.68 -0.50 -17.89
C PHE A 365 14.15 -1.84 -17.38
N ASN A 366 13.69 -1.86 -16.14
CA ASN A 366 13.21 -3.07 -15.48
C ASN A 366 11.74 -2.93 -15.05
N LEU A 367 10.83 -3.27 -15.95
CA LEU A 367 9.39 -3.27 -15.68
C LEU A 367 9.01 -4.19 -14.51
N SER A 368 9.70 -5.34 -14.40
CA SER A 368 9.48 -6.31 -13.31
C SER A 368 9.90 -5.78 -11.93
N SER A 369 10.71 -4.73 -11.85
CA SER A 369 11.00 -4.02 -10.60
C SER A 369 10.07 -2.83 -10.38
N VAL A 370 9.69 -2.13 -11.46
CA VAL A 370 8.81 -0.94 -11.39
C VAL A 370 7.41 -1.30 -10.89
N LEU A 371 6.77 -2.33 -11.46
CA LEU A 371 5.39 -2.68 -11.09
C LEU A 371 5.24 -3.13 -9.62
N PRO A 372 6.16 -3.95 -9.05
CA PRO A 372 6.17 -4.23 -7.61
C PRO A 372 6.42 -3.01 -6.73
N LEU A 373 7.32 -2.10 -7.13
CA LEU A 373 7.59 -0.87 -6.39
C LEU A 373 6.33 0.00 -6.26
N ILE A 374 5.55 0.13 -7.34
CA ILE A 374 4.25 0.81 -7.33
C ILE A 374 3.33 0.24 -6.24
N GLN A 375 3.24 -1.09 -6.12
CA GLN A 375 2.37 -1.73 -5.11
C GLN A 375 2.85 -1.43 -3.69
N GLU A 376 4.16 -1.43 -3.47
CA GLU A 376 4.76 -1.09 -2.19
C GLU A 376 4.47 0.35 -1.77
N MET A 377 4.58 1.29 -2.72
CA MET A 377 4.29 2.70 -2.48
C MET A 377 2.80 2.91 -2.19
N ILE A 378 1.88 2.29 -2.95
CA ILE A 378 0.43 2.34 -2.69
C ILE A 378 0.10 1.80 -1.28
N LYS A 379 0.65 0.63 -0.92
CA LYS A 379 0.47 0.06 0.42
C LYS A 379 0.96 1.04 1.49
N THR A 380 2.11 1.67 1.27
CA THR A 380 2.73 2.59 2.21
C THR A 380 1.86 3.84 2.39
N CYS A 381 1.40 4.47 1.31
CA CYS A 381 0.44 5.58 1.38
C CYS A 381 -0.78 5.25 2.24
N ARG A 382 -1.41 4.09 2.00
CA ARG A 382 -2.59 3.64 2.76
C ARG A 382 -2.28 3.40 4.24
N SER A 383 -1.13 2.79 4.55
CA SER A 383 -0.70 2.57 5.93
C SER A 383 -0.46 3.88 6.68
N GLU A 384 0.23 4.84 6.07
CA GLU A 384 0.53 6.14 6.69
C GLU A 384 -0.73 6.99 6.87
N ALA A 385 -1.64 6.98 5.88
CA ALA A 385 -2.94 7.66 5.99
C ALA A 385 -3.79 7.10 7.14
N LEU A 386 -3.81 5.78 7.31
CA LEU A 386 -4.46 5.14 8.45
C LEU A 386 -3.81 5.52 9.78
N ASP A 387 -2.48 5.57 9.85
CA ASP A 387 -1.76 5.94 11.07
C ASP A 387 -2.11 7.36 11.51
N ALA A 388 -2.11 8.32 10.59
CA ALA A 388 -2.55 9.68 10.88
C ALA A 388 -3.98 9.71 11.45
N CYS A 389 -4.89 8.93 10.87
CA CYS A 389 -6.28 8.81 11.35
C CYS A 389 -6.38 8.21 12.76
N VAL A 390 -5.62 7.15 13.03
CA VAL A 390 -5.64 6.43 14.31
C VAL A 390 -5.00 7.27 15.41
N ILE A 391 -3.88 7.95 15.13
CA ILE A 391 -3.21 8.87 16.05
C ILE A 391 -4.17 9.99 16.45
N LYS A 392 -4.79 10.65 15.45
CA LYS A 392 -5.76 11.72 15.71
C LYS A 392 -6.92 11.25 16.58
N ARG A 393 -7.51 10.09 16.29
CA ARG A 393 -8.60 9.53 17.11
C ARG A 393 -8.13 9.19 18.52
N HIS A 394 -6.91 8.68 18.68
CA HIS A 394 -6.36 8.42 20.00
C HIS A 394 -6.24 9.71 20.82
N GLU A 395 -5.69 10.78 20.23
CA GLU A 395 -5.60 12.10 20.87
C GLU A 395 -6.98 12.66 21.24
N GLU A 396 -7.98 12.53 20.37
CA GLU A 396 -9.38 12.92 20.63
C GLU A 396 -9.95 12.18 21.86
N LEU A 397 -9.70 10.87 21.97
CA LEU A 397 -10.18 10.05 23.09
C LEU A 397 -9.45 10.37 24.40
N GLU A 398 -8.14 10.60 24.36
CA GLU A 398 -7.36 10.99 25.54
C GLU A 398 -7.78 12.37 26.07
N ALA A 399 -8.10 13.32 25.18
CA ALA A 399 -8.57 14.65 25.56
C ALA A 399 -9.93 14.65 26.29
N LEU A 400 -10.76 13.61 26.06
CA LEU A 400 -12.06 13.43 26.70
C LEU A 400 -11.98 12.78 28.08
N LYS A 401 -10.81 12.24 28.49
CA LYS A 401 -10.66 11.65 29.82
C LYS A 401 -10.76 12.73 30.91
N PRO A 402 -11.45 12.47 32.04
CA PRO A 402 -11.52 13.42 33.13
C PRO A 402 -10.11 13.76 33.63
N LYS A 403 -9.80 15.06 33.78
CA LYS A 403 -8.56 15.54 34.40
C LYS A 403 -8.55 15.16 35.89
N SER A 404 -8.28 13.89 36.23
CA SER A 404 -7.97 13.51 37.60
C SER A 404 -6.64 14.14 37.98
N GLN A 405 -6.66 14.95 39.04
CA GLN A 405 -5.57 15.58 39.79
C GLN A 405 -4.16 15.47 39.20
N LYS A 406 -3.57 16.65 38.94
CA LYS A 406 -2.15 16.86 38.69
C LYS A 406 -1.28 15.99 39.60
N SER A 407 -0.84 14.83 39.10
CA SER A 407 0.45 14.25 39.46
C SER A 407 1.35 14.42 38.24
N SER A 408 2.52 14.98 38.50
CA SER A 408 3.59 15.18 37.53
C SER A 408 3.96 13.84 36.87
N ILE A 409 3.50 13.61 35.66
CA ILE A 409 4.05 12.60 34.75
C ILE A 409 4.32 13.30 33.42
N THR A 410 5.41 14.06 33.36
CA THR A 410 6.18 14.22 32.13
C THR A 410 6.81 12.86 31.82
N GLY A 411 6.07 12.01 31.14
CA GLY A 411 6.53 10.66 30.82
C GLY A 411 5.61 9.98 29.81
N THR A 412 6.23 9.52 28.72
CA THR A 412 5.78 8.47 27.79
C THR A 412 4.88 8.84 26.60
N ILE A 413 5.36 9.75 25.75
CA ILE A 413 5.09 9.69 24.29
C ILE A 413 5.96 8.60 23.63
N SER A 414 7.06 8.15 24.26
CA SER A 414 8.00 7.20 23.63
C SER A 414 7.48 5.76 23.52
N GLY A 415 6.43 5.37 24.25
CA GLY A 415 5.93 3.98 24.25
C GLY A 415 5.09 3.61 23.02
N TYR A 416 4.25 4.54 22.54
CA TYR A 416 3.40 4.32 21.37
C TYR A 416 4.14 4.54 20.05
N VAL A 417 5.13 5.44 20.03
CA VAL A 417 5.92 5.75 18.81
C VAL A 417 7.16 4.85 18.70
N GLY A 418 7.79 4.48 19.82
CA GLY A 418 9.08 3.79 19.84
C GLY A 418 9.06 2.29 19.51
N ASN A 419 7.93 1.61 19.74
CA ASN A 419 7.76 0.20 19.32
C ASN A 419 7.19 0.05 17.91
N TRP A 420 6.71 1.14 17.31
CA TRP A 420 6.13 1.15 15.96
C TRP A 420 7.16 1.51 14.88
N TRP A 421 8.25 2.21 15.26
CA TRP A 421 9.30 2.69 14.37
C TRP A 421 10.66 2.04 14.72
N GLY A 422 11.02 0.99 13.99
CA GLY A 422 12.35 0.42 14.04
C GLY A 422 13.37 1.29 13.31
N SER A 423 14.01 2.23 14.01
CA SER A 423 15.30 2.80 13.59
C SER A 423 16.23 2.97 14.79
N LYS A 424 17.36 2.28 14.72
CA LYS A 424 18.45 2.23 15.70
C LYS A 424 18.90 3.63 16.12
N LYS A 425 19.06 3.87 17.43
CA LYS A 425 19.81 5.02 17.96
C LYS A 425 21.27 4.95 17.50
N PRO A 426 21.88 6.07 17.07
CA PRO A 426 23.32 6.15 16.87
C PRO A 426 24.04 6.22 18.22
N THR A 427 25.05 5.38 18.39
CA THR A 427 26.07 5.49 19.43
C THR A 427 26.97 6.68 19.10
N SER A 428 26.94 7.74 19.90
CA SER A 428 28.01 8.74 19.90
C SER A 428 28.91 8.47 21.10
N ALA A 429 30.15 8.09 20.78
CA ALA A 429 31.25 7.97 21.70
C ALA A 429 31.67 9.36 22.22
N THR A 430 31.99 9.40 23.51
CA THR A 430 33.08 10.16 24.16
C THR A 430 33.55 11.47 23.54
N SER A 431 33.40 12.57 24.29
CA SER A 431 34.37 13.67 24.31
C SER A 431 34.52 14.18 25.74
N GLU A 432 35.60 13.73 26.37
CA GLU A 432 36.59 14.51 27.12
C GLU A 432 36.11 15.83 27.76
N HIS A 433 36.12 15.83 29.09
CA HIS A 433 36.48 17.00 29.89
C HIS A 433 37.52 16.54 30.92
N GLU A 434 38.78 16.76 30.59
CA GLU A 434 39.86 16.97 31.57
C GLU A 434 39.87 18.46 31.93
N GLU A 435 40.02 18.75 33.22
CA GLU A 435 40.95 19.77 33.74
C GLU A 435 41.00 19.64 35.27
N ASP A 436 42.15 19.15 35.73
CA ASP A 436 43.05 19.67 36.78
C ASP A 436 42.52 19.83 38.23
N GLU A 437 43.00 18.99 39.15
CA GLU A 437 44.25 19.08 39.95
C GLU A 437 44.00 19.74 41.33
N GLU A 438 44.14 18.96 42.40
CA GLU A 438 45.22 19.14 43.39
C GLU A 438 45.09 18.20 44.60
N ALA A 439 46.07 17.30 44.69
CA ALA A 439 46.98 17.08 45.82
C ALA A 439 46.42 16.85 47.26
N GLN A 440 46.66 15.64 47.81
CA GLN A 440 47.83 15.35 48.67
C GLN A 440 47.64 14.08 49.53
N LYS A 441 48.71 13.26 49.53
CA LYS A 441 49.23 12.40 50.61
C LYS A 441 48.44 11.12 50.95
N SER A 442 49.04 9.95 51.14
CA SER A 442 50.46 9.58 51.32
C SER A 442 50.61 8.06 51.30
N SER A 443 51.69 7.58 50.66
CA SER A 443 52.66 6.54 51.09
C SER A 443 52.18 5.17 51.58
N VAL A 444 52.81 4.01 51.33
CA VAL A 444 54.04 3.52 50.65
C VAL A 444 53.95 1.96 50.75
N PRO A 445 54.72 1.18 49.98
CA PRO A 445 54.38 -0.17 49.51
C PRO A 445 55.20 -1.29 50.19
N SER A 446 55.04 -2.54 49.73
CA SER A 446 56.06 -3.59 49.87
C SER A 446 55.90 -4.72 48.85
N VAL A 447 56.94 -4.85 48.03
CA VAL A 447 57.49 -5.98 47.23
C VAL A 447 56.65 -6.58 46.10
#